data_AF-A0AAW8CP96-F1
#
_entry.id   AF-A0AAW8CP96-F1
#
_cell.length_a   1.000
_cell.length_b   1.000
_cell.length_c   1.000
_cell.angle_alpha   90.00
_cell.angle_beta   90.00
_cell.angle_gamma   90.00
#
_symmetry.space_group_name_H-M   'P 1'
#
loop_
_entity.id
_entity.type
_entity.pdbx_description
1 polymer ?
#
loop_
_entity_poly.entity_id
_entity_poly.type
_entity_poly.pdbx_seq_one_letter_code
_entity_poly.pdbx_strand_id
1 'polypeptide(L)'
;MANLQENPNWAEGIYQLEKTDPVVGGADGIANRQAKQLADRTAYLKQQLESDKLKLQNLEQDYAPKHSPELTGVPTAPTASQDTNNTQVANTSFVKTAISNLVGSAPASLNTLAELATALGEDGNLKETLLNLISQKVSKSGDTMTGDLFINISKVLTEDDFQVKALTSENFNDIWKVGIY
;
A
#
# COMPACT_ATOMS: atom_id res chain seq x y z
N MET A 1 34.97 -67.84 -14.66
CA MET A 1 34.83 -67.17 -15.98
C MET A 1 35.17 -65.71 -15.77
N ALA A 2 35.93 -65.08 -16.68
CA ALA A 2 36.28 -63.66 -16.57
C ALA A 2 35.31 -62.82 -17.41
N ASN A 3 34.83 -61.70 -16.87
CA ASN A 3 33.97 -60.74 -17.58
C ASN A 3 34.82 -59.67 -18.26
N LEU A 4 34.31 -59.13 -19.36
CA LEU A 4 34.86 -57.93 -19.99
C LEU A 4 34.71 -56.74 -19.02
N GLN A 5 35.77 -55.97 -18.84
CA GLN A 5 35.70 -54.74 -18.03
C GLN A 5 35.20 -53.60 -18.91
N GLU A 6 34.12 -52.97 -18.49
CA GLU A 6 33.51 -51.81 -19.17
C GLU A 6 34.10 -50.51 -18.60
N ASN A 7 34.50 -49.60 -19.47
CA ASN A 7 34.95 -48.26 -19.13
C ASN A 7 34.09 -47.26 -19.92
N PRO A 8 33.33 -46.35 -19.28
CA PRO A 8 32.38 -45.47 -19.96
C PRO A 8 33.10 -44.37 -20.76
N ASN A 9 33.72 -44.77 -21.87
CA ASN A 9 34.41 -43.90 -22.79
C ASN A 9 33.82 -44.06 -24.18
N TRP A 10 33.61 -42.94 -24.86
CA TRP A 10 33.18 -42.96 -26.25
C TRP A 10 34.36 -43.27 -27.17
N ALA A 11 34.52 -44.55 -27.55
CA ALA A 11 35.50 -44.93 -28.56
C ALA A 11 35.19 -44.23 -29.90
N GLU A 12 36.19 -43.67 -30.59
CA GLU A 12 36.00 -42.98 -31.88
C GLU A 12 35.43 -43.90 -32.98
N GLY A 13 35.78 -45.19 -32.93
CA GLY A 13 35.32 -46.22 -33.87
C GLY A 13 35.19 -47.59 -33.22
N ILE A 14 34.51 -48.50 -33.92
CA ILE A 14 34.57 -49.94 -33.63
C ILE A 14 35.63 -50.53 -34.56
N TYR A 15 36.66 -51.12 -33.98
CA TYR A 15 37.75 -51.76 -34.72
C TYR A 15 37.17 -52.82 -35.65
N GLN A 16 37.70 -52.96 -36.86
CA GLN A 16 37.34 -54.06 -37.73
C GLN A 16 38.48 -55.07 -37.71
N LEU A 17 38.18 -56.34 -37.40
CA LEU A 17 39.20 -57.39 -37.48
C LEU A 17 39.72 -57.50 -38.91
N GLU A 18 41.03 -57.45 -39.04
CA GLU A 18 41.72 -57.67 -40.31
C GLU A 18 42.03 -59.16 -40.49
N LYS A 19 42.21 -59.59 -41.75
CA LYS A 19 42.54 -61.00 -42.05
C LYS A 19 43.91 -61.42 -41.50
N THR A 20 44.77 -60.44 -41.23
CA THR A 20 46.11 -60.60 -40.68
C THR A 20 46.16 -60.56 -39.15
N ASP A 21 45.05 -60.22 -38.49
CA ASP A 21 45.00 -60.12 -37.04
C ASP A 21 45.07 -61.50 -36.36
N PRO A 22 45.93 -61.71 -35.36
CA PRO A 22 45.95 -62.96 -34.60
C PRO A 22 44.73 -63.08 -33.68
N VAL A 23 44.18 -64.30 -33.56
CA VAL A 23 43.04 -64.60 -32.67
C VAL A 23 43.53 -64.74 -31.23
N VAL A 24 43.79 -63.61 -30.59
CA VAL A 24 44.24 -63.53 -29.19
C VAL A 24 43.06 -63.15 -28.30
N GLY A 25 42.78 -63.98 -27.28
CA GLY A 25 41.80 -63.70 -26.23
C GLY A 25 42.40 -62.93 -25.04
N GLY A 26 41.67 -62.85 -23.93
CA GLY A 26 42.07 -62.07 -22.75
C GLY A 26 41.64 -60.59 -22.82
N ALA A 27 41.94 -59.82 -21.78
CA ALA A 27 41.45 -58.44 -21.60
C ALA A 27 41.90 -57.48 -22.72
N ASP A 28 43.10 -57.70 -23.26
CA ASP A 28 43.71 -56.90 -24.32
C ASP A 28 43.85 -57.66 -25.64
N GLY A 29 43.21 -58.83 -25.73
CA GLY A 29 43.20 -59.66 -26.92
C GLY A 29 42.46 -59.00 -28.08
N ILE A 30 43.03 -59.10 -29.29
CA ILE A 30 42.45 -58.48 -30.51
C ILE A 30 41.03 -58.99 -30.77
N ALA A 31 40.75 -60.25 -30.46
CA ALA A 31 39.42 -60.85 -30.64
C ALA A 31 38.33 -60.19 -29.78
N ASN A 32 38.69 -59.57 -28.65
CA ASN A 32 37.73 -58.93 -27.72
C ASN A 32 37.59 -57.41 -27.92
N ARG A 33 38.40 -56.80 -28.80
CA ARG A 33 38.47 -55.34 -28.95
C ARG A 33 37.12 -54.74 -29.37
N GLN A 34 36.46 -55.35 -30.35
CA GLN A 34 35.15 -54.90 -30.84
C GLN A 34 34.08 -54.93 -29.75
N ALA A 35 34.00 -56.04 -29.01
CA ALA A 35 33.06 -56.21 -27.91
C ALA A 35 33.32 -55.17 -26.80
N LYS A 36 34.59 -54.89 -26.49
CA LYS A 36 34.98 -53.89 -25.48
C LYS A 36 34.54 -52.49 -25.88
N GLN A 37 34.83 -52.08 -27.12
CA GLN A 37 34.44 -50.75 -27.61
C GLN A 37 32.92 -50.55 -27.65
N LEU A 38 32.15 -51.60 -27.98
CA LEU A 38 30.68 -51.55 -27.93
C LEU A 38 30.16 -51.47 -26.50
N ALA A 39 30.74 -52.25 -25.58
CA ALA A 39 30.38 -52.21 -24.17
C ALA A 39 30.70 -50.85 -23.54
N ASP A 40 31.88 -50.30 -23.80
CA ASP A 40 32.33 -48.98 -23.33
C ASP A 40 31.41 -47.84 -23.81
N ARG A 41 31.02 -47.86 -25.11
CA ARG A 41 30.03 -46.91 -25.65
C ARG A 41 28.66 -47.04 -25.00
N THR A 42 28.22 -48.27 -24.74
CA THR A 42 26.94 -48.54 -24.06
C THR A 42 26.97 -48.02 -22.63
N ALA A 43 28.06 -48.25 -21.90
CA ALA A 43 28.28 -47.73 -20.57
C ALA A 43 28.29 -46.19 -20.55
N TYR A 44 28.97 -45.55 -21.51
CA TYR A 44 28.99 -44.09 -21.67
C TYR A 44 27.57 -43.52 -21.89
N LEU A 45 26.82 -44.08 -22.83
CA LEU A 45 25.45 -43.61 -23.11
C LEU A 45 24.52 -43.82 -21.91
N LYS A 46 24.67 -44.93 -21.19
CA LYS A 46 23.94 -45.19 -19.96
C LYS A 46 24.25 -44.13 -18.89
N GLN A 47 25.53 -43.79 -18.71
CA GLN A 47 25.94 -42.74 -17.77
C GLN A 47 25.36 -41.38 -18.15
N GLN A 48 25.36 -41.03 -19.44
CA GLN A 48 24.77 -39.79 -19.93
C GLN A 48 23.25 -39.76 -19.69
N LEU A 49 22.55 -40.87 -19.99
CA LEU A 49 21.12 -40.99 -19.75
C LEU A 49 20.75 -40.80 -18.28
N GLU A 50 21.46 -41.45 -17.36
CA GLU A 50 21.22 -41.30 -15.93
C GLU A 50 21.53 -39.88 -15.44
N SER A 51 22.58 -39.25 -15.98
CA SER A 51 22.94 -37.86 -15.66
C SER A 51 21.84 -36.90 -16.12
N ASP A 52 21.30 -37.08 -17.31
CA ASP A 52 20.24 -36.24 -17.84
C ASP A 52 18.90 -36.49 -17.14
N LYS A 53 18.60 -37.75 -16.77
CA LYS A 53 17.46 -38.09 -15.92
C LYS A 53 17.53 -37.40 -14.56
N LEU A 54 18.71 -37.37 -13.93
CA LEU A 54 18.93 -36.67 -12.67
C LEU A 54 18.76 -35.16 -12.82
N LYS A 55 19.26 -34.57 -13.90
CA LYS A 55 19.03 -33.13 -14.19
C LYS A 55 17.53 -32.86 -14.31
N LEU A 56 16.79 -33.64 -15.10
CA LEU A 56 15.35 -33.45 -15.28
C LEU A 56 14.59 -33.54 -13.95
N GLN A 57 14.95 -34.48 -13.08
CA GLN A 57 14.35 -34.61 -11.75
C GLN A 57 14.61 -33.38 -10.87
N ASN A 58 15.80 -32.79 -10.97
CA ASN A 58 16.15 -31.59 -10.20
C ASN A 58 15.52 -30.32 -10.78
N LEU A 59 15.36 -30.22 -12.11
CA LEU A 59 14.64 -29.10 -12.72
C LEU A 59 13.22 -28.97 -12.17
N GLU A 60 12.53 -30.08 -11.90
CA GLU A 60 11.18 -30.05 -11.32
C GLU A 60 11.13 -29.45 -9.90
N GLN A 61 12.26 -29.36 -9.19
CA GLN A 61 12.33 -28.70 -7.88
C GLN A 61 12.53 -27.17 -7.99
N ASP A 62 13.14 -26.70 -9.08
CA ASP A 62 13.49 -25.28 -9.24
C ASP A 62 12.37 -24.44 -9.88
N TYR A 63 11.38 -25.08 -10.51
CA TYR A 63 10.24 -24.38 -11.12
C TYR A 63 8.97 -24.52 -10.28
N ALA A 64 8.19 -23.45 -10.21
CA ALA A 64 6.88 -23.49 -9.59
C ALA A 64 5.92 -24.44 -10.36
N PRO A 65 5.03 -25.16 -9.67
CA PRO A 65 4.02 -26.00 -10.31
C PRO A 65 3.18 -25.22 -11.32
N LYS A 66 2.85 -25.82 -12.46
CA LYS A 66 2.00 -25.18 -13.49
C LYS A 66 0.58 -24.89 -12.98
N HIS A 67 0.05 -25.75 -12.12
CA HIS A 67 -1.27 -25.60 -11.53
C HIS A 67 -1.13 -25.23 -10.06
N SER A 68 -1.78 -24.13 -9.67
CA SER A 68 -1.80 -23.65 -8.28
C SER A 68 -0.40 -23.55 -7.64
N PRO A 69 0.54 -22.81 -8.25
CA PRO A 69 1.84 -22.61 -7.63
C PRO A 69 1.69 -21.92 -6.27
N GLU A 70 2.41 -22.41 -5.27
CA GLU A 70 2.58 -21.70 -4.02
C GLU A 70 3.62 -20.59 -4.21
N LEU A 71 3.21 -19.33 -4.02
CA LEU A 71 4.10 -18.17 -4.13
C LEU A 71 4.75 -17.90 -2.78
N THR A 72 6.09 -17.92 -2.72
CA THR A 72 6.88 -17.60 -1.52
C THR A 72 7.69 -16.32 -1.72
N GLY A 73 8.12 -15.68 -0.62
CA GLY A 73 8.88 -14.42 -0.66
C GLY A 73 8.03 -13.22 -1.08
N VAL A 74 8.55 -12.39 -2.00
CA VAL A 74 7.88 -11.18 -2.52
C VAL A 74 7.63 -11.34 -4.02
N PRO A 75 6.53 -12.00 -4.43
CA PRO A 75 6.23 -12.21 -5.85
C PRO A 75 5.94 -10.88 -6.55
N THR A 76 6.48 -10.71 -7.76
CA THR A 76 6.21 -9.55 -8.62
C THR A 76 5.34 -9.96 -9.79
N ALA A 77 4.35 -9.13 -10.13
CA ALA A 77 3.54 -9.27 -11.34
C ALA A 77 3.52 -7.95 -12.11
N PRO A 78 3.44 -7.96 -13.45
CA PRO A 78 3.29 -6.74 -14.25
C PRO A 78 2.07 -5.92 -13.84
N THR A 79 2.17 -4.59 -13.89
CA THR A 79 1.02 -3.70 -13.66
C THR A 79 0.17 -3.64 -14.91
N ALA A 80 -1.07 -4.12 -14.83
CA ALA A 80 -2.05 -4.02 -15.92
C ALA A 80 -2.58 -2.58 -16.09
N SER A 81 -3.19 -2.30 -17.24
CA SER A 81 -3.97 -1.08 -17.44
C SER A 81 -5.25 -1.10 -16.59
N GLN A 82 -5.73 0.07 -16.12
CA GLN A 82 -6.86 0.19 -15.17
C GLN A 82 -8.21 -0.32 -15.71
N ASP A 83 -8.34 -0.46 -17.03
CA ASP A 83 -9.51 -1.01 -17.73
C ASP A 83 -9.46 -2.54 -17.92
N THR A 84 -8.40 -3.21 -17.44
CA THR A 84 -8.23 -4.66 -17.58
C THR A 84 -9.27 -5.41 -16.74
N ASN A 85 -10.11 -6.22 -17.40
CA ASN A 85 -11.14 -7.03 -16.77
C ASN A 85 -11.05 -8.50 -17.24
N ASN A 86 -10.08 -9.22 -16.69
CA ASN A 86 -9.85 -10.64 -16.96
C ASN A 86 -9.29 -11.34 -15.71
N THR A 87 -8.80 -12.57 -15.84
CA THR A 87 -8.29 -13.39 -14.74
C THR A 87 -6.81 -13.15 -14.40
N GLN A 88 -6.19 -12.07 -14.91
CA GLN A 88 -4.82 -11.70 -14.57
C GLN A 88 -4.69 -11.37 -13.08
N VAL A 89 -3.57 -11.77 -12.48
CA VAL A 89 -3.25 -11.41 -11.09
C VAL A 89 -3.08 -9.89 -10.96
N ALA A 90 -3.83 -9.27 -10.05
CA ALA A 90 -3.69 -7.87 -9.72
C ALA A 90 -2.51 -7.66 -8.75
N ASN A 91 -1.57 -6.79 -9.12
CA ASN A 91 -0.46 -6.41 -8.23
C ASN A 91 -0.86 -5.26 -7.28
N THR A 92 -0.02 -5.01 -6.28
CA THR A 92 -0.28 -3.99 -5.26
C THR A 92 -0.38 -2.57 -5.82
N SER A 93 0.40 -2.25 -6.87
CA SER A 93 0.36 -0.94 -7.54
C SER A 93 -0.98 -0.70 -8.25
N PHE A 94 -1.50 -1.73 -8.93
CA PHE A 94 -2.80 -1.69 -9.59
C PHE A 94 -3.92 -1.42 -8.58
N VAL A 95 -3.96 -2.19 -7.48
CA VAL A 95 -4.99 -2.06 -6.44
C VAL A 95 -4.92 -0.70 -5.74
N LYS A 96 -3.72 -0.21 -5.41
CA LYS A 96 -3.55 1.14 -4.83
C LYS A 96 -4.10 2.23 -5.76
N THR A 97 -3.82 2.13 -7.05
CA THR A 97 -4.30 3.08 -8.05
C THR A 97 -5.82 3.00 -8.19
N ALA A 98 -6.38 1.79 -8.28
CA ALA A 98 -7.83 1.59 -8.37
C ALA A 98 -8.57 2.15 -7.14
N ILE A 99 -8.04 1.94 -5.93
CA ILE A 99 -8.60 2.51 -4.70
C ILE A 99 -8.48 4.04 -4.70
N SER A 100 -7.34 4.59 -5.11
CA SER A 100 -7.17 6.05 -5.20
C SER A 100 -8.16 6.68 -6.18
N ASN A 101 -8.36 6.03 -7.34
CA ASN A 101 -9.34 6.46 -8.34
C ASN A 101 -10.76 6.35 -7.79
N LEU A 102 -11.08 5.29 -7.05
CA LEU A 102 -12.38 5.11 -6.40
C LEU A 102 -12.63 6.18 -5.34
N VAL A 103 -11.65 6.49 -4.50
CA VAL A 103 -11.75 7.54 -3.47
C VAL A 103 -11.87 8.92 -4.12
N GLY A 104 -11.09 9.21 -5.16
CA GLY A 104 -11.18 10.47 -5.90
C GLY A 104 -12.44 10.61 -6.76
N SER A 105 -13.05 9.49 -7.17
CA SER A 105 -14.31 9.47 -7.93
C SER A 105 -15.53 9.20 -7.05
N ALA A 106 -15.33 9.11 -5.73
CA ALA A 106 -16.42 8.86 -4.80
C ALA A 106 -17.43 10.03 -4.92
N PRO A 107 -18.75 9.74 -4.99
CA PRO A 107 -19.77 10.78 -5.03
C PRO A 107 -19.59 11.76 -3.89
N ALA A 108 -20.12 12.97 -4.04
CA ALA A 108 -19.92 14.06 -3.09
C ALA A 108 -20.25 13.72 -1.63
N SER A 109 -21.22 12.82 -1.45
CA SER A 109 -21.61 12.31 -0.13
C SER A 109 -20.60 11.37 0.53
N LEU A 110 -19.59 10.86 -0.18
CA LEU A 110 -18.66 9.82 0.28
C LEU A 110 -17.17 10.26 0.22
N ASN A 111 -16.82 11.32 -0.53
CA ASN A 111 -15.50 11.99 -0.47
C ASN A 111 -15.49 13.18 0.52
N THR A 112 -16.12 12.99 1.67
CA THR A 112 -16.55 14.06 2.58
C THR A 112 -15.41 14.94 3.08
N LEU A 113 -14.22 14.41 3.34
CA LEU A 113 -13.14 15.23 3.90
C LEU A 113 -12.51 16.17 2.87
N ALA A 114 -12.27 15.71 1.64
CA ALA A 114 -11.73 16.55 0.58
C ALA A 114 -12.75 17.63 0.18
N GLU A 115 -14.03 17.27 0.15
CA GLU A 115 -15.09 18.21 -0.21
C GLU A 115 -15.42 19.20 0.88
N LEU A 116 -15.38 18.80 2.16
CA LEU A 116 -15.48 19.76 3.26
C LEU A 116 -14.30 20.74 3.26
N ALA A 117 -13.08 20.26 3.00
CA ALA A 117 -11.91 21.12 2.89
C ALA A 117 -12.02 22.09 1.70
N THR A 118 -12.47 21.60 0.55
CA THR A 118 -12.74 22.46 -0.63
C THR A 118 -13.88 23.42 -0.37
N ALA A 119 -15.02 23.00 0.19
CA ALA A 119 -16.15 23.86 0.49
C ALA A 119 -15.82 24.96 1.52
N LEU A 120 -15.03 24.63 2.54
CA LEU A 120 -14.48 25.61 3.49
C LEU A 120 -13.47 26.57 2.84
N GLY A 121 -12.73 26.12 1.82
CA GLY A 121 -11.73 26.90 1.10
C GLY A 121 -12.31 27.76 -0.04
N GLU A 122 -13.35 27.29 -0.71
CA GLU A 122 -14.07 27.99 -1.79
C GLU A 122 -15.08 28.99 -1.24
N ASP A 123 -15.55 28.83 0.00
CA ASP A 123 -16.27 29.87 0.70
C ASP A 123 -15.30 30.97 1.16
N GLY A 124 -14.86 31.79 0.19
CA GLY A 124 -13.97 32.93 0.41
C GLY A 124 -14.52 33.94 1.43
N ASN A 125 -15.83 33.88 1.70
CA ASN A 125 -16.52 34.73 2.64
C ASN A 125 -16.78 34.05 3.99
N LEU A 126 -16.45 32.77 4.19
CA LEU A 126 -16.70 32.09 5.46
C LEU A 126 -15.94 32.76 6.60
N LYS A 127 -14.66 33.03 6.40
CA LYS A 127 -13.81 33.75 7.36
C LYS A 127 -14.39 35.14 7.65
N GLU A 128 -14.81 35.85 6.62
CA GLU A 128 -15.38 37.19 6.75
C GLU A 128 -16.75 37.17 7.46
N THR A 129 -17.61 36.22 7.14
CA THR A 129 -18.93 36.00 7.76
C THR A 129 -18.77 35.66 9.23
N LEU A 130 -17.85 34.73 9.56
CA LEU A 130 -17.55 34.37 10.95
C LEU A 130 -16.98 35.56 11.71
N LEU A 131 -16.05 36.32 11.11
CA LEU A 131 -15.52 37.55 11.71
C LEU A 131 -16.61 38.60 11.93
N ASN A 132 -17.53 38.79 10.98
CA ASN A 132 -18.64 39.72 11.09
C ASN A 132 -19.61 39.31 12.21
N LEU A 133 -19.98 38.04 12.28
CA LEU A 133 -20.85 37.51 13.34
C LEU A 133 -20.21 37.61 14.73
N ILE A 134 -18.90 37.40 14.83
CA ILE A 134 -18.16 37.57 16.09
C ILE A 134 -18.10 39.05 16.47
N SER A 135 -17.89 39.94 15.50
CA SER A 135 -17.82 41.39 15.72
C SER A 135 -19.16 42.01 16.16
N GLN A 136 -20.28 41.32 15.94
CA GLN A 136 -21.60 41.72 16.43
C GLN A 136 -21.84 41.33 17.90
N LYS A 137 -20.93 40.59 18.55
CA LYS A 137 -21.05 40.26 19.97
C LYS A 137 -20.52 41.42 20.83
N VAL A 138 -21.24 41.73 21.91
CA VAL A 138 -20.82 42.71 22.93
C VAL A 138 -19.47 42.31 23.50
N SER A 139 -18.52 43.25 23.53
CA SER A 139 -17.20 43.03 24.13
C SER A 139 -17.27 42.84 25.66
N LYS A 140 -16.38 41.99 26.20
CA LYS A 140 -16.20 41.81 27.65
C LYS A 140 -15.70 43.08 28.35
N SER A 141 -15.02 43.98 27.62
CA SER A 141 -14.55 45.27 28.14
C SER A 141 -15.64 46.34 28.17
N GLY A 142 -16.88 46.00 27.78
CA GLY A 142 -17.94 46.94 27.51
C GLY A 142 -18.00 47.32 26.03
N ASP A 143 -19.21 47.67 25.58
CA ASP A 143 -19.52 48.04 24.20
C ASP A 143 -20.64 49.07 24.17
N THR A 144 -20.85 49.74 23.02
CA THR A 144 -21.98 50.66 22.85
C THR A 144 -23.16 49.94 22.21
N MET A 145 -24.21 49.65 22.99
CA MET A 145 -25.46 49.08 22.48
C MET A 145 -26.39 50.20 22.02
N THR A 146 -26.84 50.16 20.76
CA THR A 146 -27.81 51.12 20.21
C THR A 146 -29.23 50.58 20.25
N GLY A 147 -30.23 51.46 20.40
CA GLY A 147 -31.65 51.10 20.50
C GLY A 147 -32.15 50.95 21.93
N ASP A 148 -33.45 50.66 22.10
CA ASP A 148 -34.04 50.46 23.42
C ASP A 148 -33.51 49.18 24.06
N LEU A 149 -32.83 49.35 25.20
CA LEU A 149 -32.27 48.23 25.95
C LEU A 149 -33.25 47.77 27.02
N PHE A 150 -33.86 46.60 26.83
CA PHE A 150 -34.73 45.98 27.83
C PHE A 150 -33.88 45.27 28.89
N ILE A 151 -33.57 45.98 29.97
CA ILE A 151 -32.85 45.42 31.13
C ILE A 151 -33.86 44.96 32.18
N ASN A 152 -33.68 43.75 32.71
CA ASN A 152 -34.39 43.36 33.93
C ASN A 152 -33.77 44.07 35.13
N ILE A 153 -34.40 45.17 35.54
CA ILE A 153 -33.92 46.09 36.57
C ILE A 153 -33.67 45.36 37.91
N SER A 154 -34.46 44.33 38.26
CA SER A 154 -34.27 43.59 39.53
C SER A 154 -32.98 42.76 39.59
N LYS A 155 -32.26 42.61 38.48
CA LYS A 155 -30.97 41.90 38.41
C LYS A 155 -29.76 42.81 38.21
N VAL A 156 -29.97 44.09 37.92
CA VAL A 156 -28.89 45.02 37.52
C VAL A 156 -28.71 46.17 38.51
N LEU A 157 -29.78 46.56 39.19
CA LEU A 157 -29.76 47.66 40.15
C LEU A 157 -30.10 47.08 41.52
N THR A 158 -29.21 47.32 42.48
CA THR A 158 -29.44 47.06 43.90
C THR A 158 -30.15 48.25 44.53
N GLU A 159 -30.73 48.06 45.72
CA GLU A 159 -31.34 49.18 46.47
C GLU A 159 -30.35 50.33 46.69
N ASP A 160 -29.04 50.03 46.71
CA ASP A 160 -27.99 51.03 46.86
C ASP A 160 -27.76 51.90 45.61
N ASP A 161 -28.19 51.47 44.42
CA ASP A 161 -27.94 52.17 43.16
C ASP A 161 -28.96 53.30 42.90
N PHE A 162 -30.13 53.25 43.55
CA PHE A 162 -31.16 54.31 43.51
C PHE A 162 -31.31 54.96 44.89
N GLN A 163 -30.24 55.60 45.39
CA GLN A 163 -30.33 56.45 46.58
C GLN A 163 -31.23 57.66 46.28
N VAL A 164 -32.55 57.49 46.37
CA VAL A 164 -33.47 58.61 46.61
C VAL A 164 -33.18 59.04 48.04
N LYS A 165 -32.34 60.06 48.22
CA LYS A 165 -32.19 60.70 49.53
C LYS A 165 -33.59 61.02 50.03
N ALA A 166 -34.03 60.33 51.07
CA ALA A 166 -35.28 60.65 51.73
C ALA A 166 -35.23 62.14 52.10
N LEU A 167 -36.21 62.89 51.61
CA LEU A 167 -36.40 64.28 52.00
C LEU A 167 -36.64 64.26 53.51
N THR A 168 -35.68 64.76 54.28
CA THR A 168 -35.87 65.04 55.70
C THR A 168 -36.36 66.49 55.83
N SER A 169 -36.90 66.83 56.99
CA SER A 169 -37.31 68.22 57.27
C SER A 169 -36.15 69.22 57.18
N GLU A 170 -34.90 68.74 57.20
CA GLU A 170 -33.69 69.56 57.21
C GLU A 170 -33.26 70.03 55.81
N ASN A 171 -33.53 69.24 54.75
CA ASN A 171 -33.02 69.50 53.40
C ASN A 171 -34.09 70.00 52.40
N PHE A 172 -35.35 70.18 52.83
CA PHE A 172 -36.41 70.81 52.02
C PHE A 172 -36.11 72.28 51.66
N ASN A 173 -35.44 73.02 52.54
CA ASN A 173 -35.14 74.45 52.37
C ASN A 173 -33.98 74.75 51.41
N ASP A 174 -33.16 73.75 51.06
CA ASP A 174 -32.04 73.94 50.15
C ASP A 174 -32.44 73.87 48.67
N ILE A 175 -33.63 73.34 48.37
CA ILE A 175 -34.16 73.22 46.99
C ILE A 175 -34.72 74.57 46.49
N TRP A 176 -35.23 75.42 47.39
CA TRP A 176 -35.85 76.70 47.04
C TRP A 176 -34.89 77.90 47.04
N LYS A 177 -33.60 77.71 47.35
CA LYS A 177 -32.61 78.82 47.34
C LYS A 177 -32.16 79.23 45.94
N VAL A 178 -32.60 78.54 44.89
CA VAL A 178 -32.31 78.92 43.51
C VAL A 178 -33.41 79.84 42.97
N GLY A 179 -33.30 81.12 43.32
CA GLY A 179 -33.77 82.23 42.48
C GLY A 179 -35.19 82.74 42.69
N ILE A 180 -35.33 83.71 43.61
CA ILE A 180 -36.06 84.95 43.34
C ILE A 180 -35.20 86.09 43.92
N TYR A 181 -34.46 86.78 43.04
CA TYR A 181 -34.00 88.15 43.29
C TYR A 181 -34.92 89.10 42.55
#